data_AF-A0A387FU21-F1
#
_entry.id   AF-A0A387FU21-F1
#
_cell.length_a   1.000
_cell.length_b   1.000
_cell.length_c   1.000
_cell.angle_alpha   90.00
_cell.angle_beta   90.00
_cell.angle_gamma   90.00
#
_symmetry.space_group_name_H-M   'P 1'
#
loop_
_entity.id
_entity.type
_entity.pdbx_description
1 polymer ?
#
loop_
_entity_poly.entity_id
_entity_poly.type
_entity_poly.pdbx_seq_one_letter_code
_entity_poly.pdbx_strand_id
1 'polypeptide(L)'
;MSVVLFVKRWSGAHTRSLAETFTHQPVEQLSALRAIPDLAIYRPGDAIETAECWETILDRSEHPALLALSRQSMPLLRRDRSTSNLASRGGYILADAVGGERELSILSCGSELHLALAARSALQAEGIPTAVVSLPCQLIFDQQDDEYRSMVLGRTRARVAIEAAVQASWDKYLGLDGGFVAMHTFGASGKGTEVLKNFDITTDAVIRRSREVVARLKKTAA
;
A
#
# COMPACT_ATOMS: atom_id res chain seq x y z
N MET A 1 -20.99 5.48 -15.47
CA MET A 1 -20.44 5.11 -14.15
C MET A 1 -20.48 3.59 -14.03
N SER A 2 -19.34 2.92 -14.24
CA SER A 2 -19.22 1.47 -14.08
C SER A 2 -18.28 1.23 -12.91
N VAL A 3 -18.80 0.69 -11.81
CA VAL A 3 -17.99 0.25 -10.67
C VAL A 3 -17.74 -1.24 -10.83
N VAL A 4 -16.48 -1.63 -11.00
CA VAL A 4 -16.10 -3.05 -11.02
C VAL A 4 -15.55 -3.40 -9.64
N LEU A 5 -16.17 -4.38 -8.97
CA LEU A 5 -15.69 -4.89 -7.69
C LEU A 5 -14.69 -6.02 -7.95
N PHE A 6 -13.43 -5.83 -7.56
CA PHE A 6 -12.41 -6.86 -7.65
C PHE A 6 -12.03 -7.32 -6.24
N VAL A 7 -12.50 -8.49 -5.83
CA VAL A 7 -12.13 -9.04 -4.51
C VAL A 7 -10.81 -9.80 -4.64
N LYS A 8 -9.77 -9.26 -4.02
CA LYS A 8 -8.48 -9.92 -3.80
C LYS A 8 -8.70 -11.12 -2.89
N ARG A 9 -8.79 -12.31 -3.48
CA ARG A 9 -9.08 -13.57 -2.81
C ARG A 9 -7.79 -14.22 -2.32
N TRP A 10 -7.60 -14.21 -1.00
CA TRP A 10 -6.61 -15.03 -0.29
C TRP A 10 -7.33 -15.68 0.89
N SER A 11 -7.80 -16.91 0.74
CA SER A 11 -8.65 -17.54 1.76
C SER A 11 -7.90 -18.42 2.78
N GLY A 12 -8.37 -18.35 4.03
CA GLY A 12 -8.38 -19.44 5.00
C GLY A 12 -9.85 -19.82 5.28
N ALA A 13 -10.21 -21.06 4.94
CA ALA A 13 -11.36 -21.91 5.27
C ALA A 13 -12.78 -21.30 5.46
N HIS A 14 -13.79 -21.92 4.82
CA HIS A 14 -15.10 -22.36 5.37
C HIS A 14 -16.04 -22.96 4.28
N THR A 15 -15.50 -23.43 3.15
CA THR A 15 -16.19 -24.30 2.19
C THR A 15 -15.19 -25.36 1.69
N ARG A 16 -15.64 -26.61 1.59
CA ARG A 16 -14.86 -27.82 1.23
C ARG A 16 -13.62 -27.58 0.33
N SER A 17 -12.44 -27.92 0.87
CA SER A 17 -11.25 -28.49 0.20
C SER A 17 -10.79 -27.99 -1.18
N LEU A 18 -10.73 -26.68 -1.43
CA LEU A 18 -9.93 -26.17 -2.55
C LEU A 18 -8.99 -25.09 -2.02
N ALA A 19 -7.71 -25.46 -1.84
CA ALA A 19 -6.65 -24.47 -1.75
C ALA A 19 -6.71 -23.58 -3.00
N GLU A 20 -6.63 -22.26 -2.84
CA GLU A 20 -6.60 -21.36 -4.00
C GLU A 20 -5.35 -21.64 -4.81
N THR A 21 -5.55 -21.95 -6.09
CA THR A 21 -4.46 -22.16 -7.03
C THR A 21 -3.89 -20.81 -7.46
N PHE A 22 -2.62 -20.80 -7.86
CA PHE A 22 -1.94 -19.62 -8.38
C PHE A 22 -2.70 -18.91 -9.53
N THR A 23 -3.61 -19.61 -10.21
CA THR A 23 -4.44 -19.08 -11.31
C THR A 23 -5.49 -18.05 -10.88
N HIS A 24 -5.83 -17.95 -9.59
CA HIS A 24 -6.84 -17.01 -9.06
C HIS A 24 -6.22 -15.90 -8.20
N GLN A 25 -4.91 -15.92 -8.00
CA GLN A 25 -4.20 -14.98 -7.16
C GLN A 25 -3.71 -13.82 -8.03
N PRO A 26 -4.25 -12.61 -7.87
CA PRO A 26 -3.80 -11.48 -8.66
C PRO A 26 -2.38 -11.07 -8.23
N VAL A 27 -1.49 -10.91 -9.21
CA VAL A 27 -0.09 -10.50 -9.03
C VAL A 27 0.16 -9.19 -9.80
N GLU A 28 -0.06 -9.19 -11.10
CA GLU A 28 0.20 -8.07 -12.01
C GLU A 28 -1.04 -7.20 -12.29
N GLN A 29 -2.23 -7.72 -12.01
CA GLN A 29 -3.51 -7.11 -12.41
C GLN A 29 -3.65 -5.69 -11.88
N LEU A 30 -3.24 -5.40 -10.65
CA LEU A 30 -3.30 -4.03 -10.10
C LEU A 30 -2.42 -3.07 -10.89
N SER A 31 -1.18 -3.45 -11.20
CA SER A 31 -0.28 -2.59 -11.99
C SER A 31 -0.75 -2.45 -13.44
N ALA A 32 -1.26 -3.52 -14.05
CA ALA A 32 -1.83 -3.49 -15.40
C ALA A 32 -3.08 -2.58 -15.48
N LEU A 33 -3.98 -2.69 -14.50
CA LEU A 33 -5.20 -1.88 -14.43
C LEU A 33 -4.88 -0.40 -14.12
N ARG A 34 -3.92 -0.12 -13.25
CA ARG A 34 -3.42 1.24 -12.98
C ARG A 34 -2.76 1.90 -14.20
N ALA A 35 -2.35 1.11 -15.21
CA ALA A 35 -1.80 1.64 -16.46
C ALA A 35 -2.88 2.04 -17.47
N ILE A 36 -4.15 1.66 -17.25
CA ILE A 36 -5.26 2.07 -18.12
C ILE A 36 -5.53 3.57 -17.86
N PRO A 37 -5.48 4.43 -18.89
CA PRO A 37 -5.79 5.85 -18.73
C PRO A 37 -7.17 6.07 -18.10
N ASP A 38 -7.25 7.03 -17.18
CA ASP A 38 -8.46 7.47 -16.47
C ASP A 38 -9.17 6.40 -15.61
N LEU A 39 -8.61 5.18 -15.47
CA LEU A 39 -9.19 4.15 -14.60
C LEU A 39 -8.73 4.33 -13.14
N ALA A 40 -9.64 4.73 -12.26
CA ALA A 40 -9.38 4.91 -10.84
C ALA A 40 -9.42 3.57 -10.10
N ILE A 41 -8.25 3.07 -9.71
CA ILE A 41 -8.12 1.85 -8.89
C ILE A 41 -8.03 2.22 -7.42
N TYR A 42 -9.06 1.89 -6.65
CA TYR A 42 -9.13 2.09 -5.20
C TYR A 42 -8.81 0.78 -4.48
N ARG A 43 -7.82 0.78 -3.59
CA ARG A 43 -7.44 -0.38 -2.78
C ARG A 43 -7.38 -0.01 -1.29
N PRO A 44 -8.54 0.03 -0.60
CA PRO A 44 -8.61 0.43 0.81
C PRO A 44 -8.07 -0.66 1.73
N GLY A 45 -7.43 -0.27 2.82
CA GLY A 45 -6.80 -1.18 3.78
C GLY A 45 -7.55 -1.42 5.08
N ASP A 46 -8.64 -0.70 5.35
CA ASP A 46 -9.59 -1.02 6.41
C ASP A 46 -11.03 -0.62 6.05
N ALA A 47 -11.96 -0.84 6.98
CA ALA A 47 -13.37 -0.53 6.77
C ALA A 47 -13.66 0.98 6.64
N ILE A 48 -12.88 1.85 7.30
CA ILE A 48 -13.08 3.30 7.23
C ILE A 48 -12.59 3.81 5.88
N GLU A 49 -11.39 3.42 5.47
CA GLU A 49 -10.84 3.77 4.15
C GLU A 49 -11.70 3.19 3.02
N THR A 50 -12.36 2.04 3.25
CA THR A 50 -13.34 1.49 2.29
C THR A 50 -14.55 2.41 2.14
N ALA A 51 -15.13 2.88 3.24
CA ALA A 51 -16.26 3.82 3.20
C ALA A 51 -15.89 5.15 2.53
N GLU A 52 -14.71 5.68 2.86
CA GLU A 52 -14.17 6.90 2.26
C GLU A 52 -13.88 6.77 0.75
N CYS A 53 -13.35 5.63 0.31
CA CYS A 53 -13.18 5.34 -1.12
C CYS A 53 -14.54 5.30 -1.83
N TRP A 54 -15.57 4.70 -1.21
CA TRP A 54 -16.92 4.70 -1.77
C TRP A 54 -17.49 6.10 -1.90
N GLU A 55 -17.41 6.92 -0.86
CA GLU A 55 -17.83 8.33 -0.91
C GLU A 55 -17.12 9.06 -2.05
N THR A 56 -15.80 8.90 -2.16
CA THR A 56 -15.00 9.51 -3.24
C THR A 56 -15.45 9.05 -4.63
N ILE A 57 -15.78 7.76 -4.80
CA ILE A 57 -16.27 7.21 -6.07
C ILE A 57 -17.63 7.81 -6.45
N LEU A 58 -18.51 8.02 -5.47
CA LEU A 58 -19.83 8.61 -5.69
C LEU A 58 -19.74 10.10 -6.05
N ASP A 59 -18.83 10.82 -5.39
CA ASP A 59 -18.63 12.26 -5.62
C ASP A 59 -17.85 12.54 -6.93
N ARG A 60 -16.91 11.66 -7.30
CA ARG A 60 -16.05 11.81 -8.48
C ARG A 60 -16.49 10.89 -9.62
N SER A 61 -17.58 11.28 -10.29
CA SER A 61 -18.15 10.53 -11.42
C SER A 61 -17.35 10.59 -12.73
N GLU A 62 -16.26 11.37 -12.76
CA GLU A 62 -15.44 11.63 -13.96
C GLU A 62 -14.56 10.44 -14.37
N HIS A 63 -14.27 9.52 -13.45
CA HIS A 63 -13.43 8.35 -13.71
C HIS A 63 -14.24 7.05 -13.55
N PRO A 64 -14.08 6.06 -14.44
CA PRO A 64 -14.45 4.69 -14.10
C PRO A 64 -13.66 4.25 -12.86
N ALA A 65 -14.33 3.55 -11.96
CA ALA A 65 -13.75 3.15 -10.68
C ALA A 65 -13.74 1.63 -10.53
N LEU A 66 -12.64 1.11 -9.99
CA LEU A 66 -12.53 -0.28 -9.56
C LEU A 66 -12.12 -0.31 -8.09
N LEU A 67 -12.86 -1.08 -7.30
CA LEU A 67 -12.59 -1.24 -5.88
C LEU A 67 -11.98 -2.63 -5.62
N ALA A 68 -10.71 -2.64 -5.22
CA ALA A 68 -9.92 -3.82 -4.93
C ALA A 68 -9.99 -4.16 -3.43
N LEU A 69 -10.92 -5.05 -3.04
CA LEU A 69 -11.17 -5.39 -1.64
C LEU A 69 -10.44 -6.65 -1.20
N SER A 70 -9.90 -6.66 0.03
CA SER A 70 -9.35 -7.89 0.62
C SER A 70 -10.47 -8.83 1.06
N ARG A 71 -10.23 -10.14 0.94
CA ARG A 71 -11.12 -11.15 1.52
C ARG A 71 -10.95 -11.28 3.03
N GLN A 72 -9.72 -11.16 3.52
CA GLN A 72 -9.43 -11.24 4.95
C GLN A 72 -9.90 -9.99 5.67
N SER A 73 -10.34 -10.17 6.92
CA SER A 73 -10.68 -9.08 7.82
C SER A 73 -9.45 -8.24 8.13
N MET A 74 -9.59 -6.93 8.00
CA MET A 74 -8.55 -5.96 8.32
C MET A 74 -8.88 -5.25 9.64
N PRO A 75 -7.90 -5.05 10.55
CA PRO A 75 -8.11 -4.20 11.71
C PRO A 75 -8.35 -2.75 11.28
N LEU A 76 -9.03 -1.98 12.12
CA LEU A 76 -9.10 -0.54 11.96
C LEU A 76 -7.72 0.05 12.23
N LEU A 77 -7.17 0.76 11.24
CA LEU A 77 -5.80 1.26 11.27
C LEU A 77 -5.74 2.70 11.80
N ARG A 78 -6.76 3.50 11.50
CA ARG A 78 -6.91 4.84 12.08
C ARG A 78 -7.60 4.77 13.44
N ARG A 79 -7.02 5.48 14.39
CA ARG A 79 -7.58 5.71 15.75
C ARG A 79 -8.18 7.11 15.91
N ASP A 80 -7.88 7.97 14.95
CA ASP A 80 -8.48 9.28 14.76
C ASP A 80 -10.00 9.15 14.57
N ARG A 81 -10.78 10.03 15.20
CA ARG A 81 -12.25 10.10 15.09
C ARG A 81 -12.72 11.21 14.12
N SER A 82 -11.79 11.78 13.35
CA SER A 82 -12.08 12.79 12.35
C SER A 82 -13.13 12.29 11.37
N THR A 83 -14.01 13.19 10.98
CA THR A 83 -15.00 12.97 9.92
C THR A 83 -14.44 13.33 8.55
N SER A 84 -13.20 13.82 8.46
CA SER A 84 -12.58 14.16 7.19
C SER A 84 -12.25 12.91 6.37
N ASN A 85 -12.72 12.84 5.14
CA ASN A 85 -12.37 11.80 4.19
C ASN A 85 -10.91 11.97 3.72
N LEU A 86 -9.99 11.23 4.33
CA LEU A 86 -8.56 11.32 4.00
C LEU A 86 -8.23 10.62 2.67
N ALA A 87 -8.98 9.57 2.30
CA ALA A 87 -8.79 8.86 1.04
C ALA A 87 -9.23 9.67 -0.20
N SER A 88 -10.00 10.75 -0.03
CA SER A 88 -10.53 11.60 -1.12
C SER A 88 -9.47 12.25 -2.00
N ARG A 89 -8.23 12.37 -1.49
CA ARG A 89 -7.05 12.85 -2.22
C ARG A 89 -6.18 11.73 -2.79
N GLY A 90 -6.67 10.49 -2.76
CA GLY A 90 -6.00 9.30 -3.29
C GLY A 90 -4.83 8.78 -2.45
N GLY A 91 -4.27 9.62 -1.57
CA GLY A 91 -3.11 9.30 -0.76
C GLY A 91 -2.93 10.27 0.40
N TYR A 92 -2.56 9.77 1.59
CA TYR A 92 -2.38 10.58 2.79
C TYR A 92 -1.40 9.93 3.78
N ILE A 93 -0.91 10.74 4.72
CA ILE A 93 -0.04 10.27 5.81
C ILE A 93 -0.90 9.54 6.84
N LEU A 94 -0.77 8.22 6.93
CA LEU A 94 -1.51 7.41 7.90
C LEU A 94 -0.88 7.49 9.30
N ALA A 95 0.45 7.57 9.37
CA ALA A 95 1.19 7.80 10.61
C ALA A 95 2.50 8.51 10.30
N ASP A 96 2.67 9.73 10.81
CA ASP A 96 3.87 10.53 10.53
C ASP A 96 5.09 10.06 11.34
N ALA A 97 6.30 10.48 10.97
CA ALA A 97 7.48 10.26 11.78
C ALA A 97 7.42 11.03 13.10
N VAL A 98 8.08 10.49 14.13
CA VAL A 98 8.24 11.15 15.43
C VAL A 98 9.74 11.37 15.68
N GLY A 99 10.08 12.54 16.24
CA GLY A 99 11.44 12.84 16.66
C GLY A 99 12.30 13.60 15.63
N GLY A 100 11.72 14.09 14.54
CA GLY A 100 12.43 14.95 13.57
C GLY A 100 11.89 14.83 12.15
N GLU A 101 12.66 15.35 11.20
CA GLU A 101 12.43 15.18 9.76
C GLU A 101 12.42 13.71 9.38
N ARG A 102 11.56 13.33 8.42
CA ARG A 102 11.42 11.95 7.96
C ARG A 102 12.73 11.47 7.34
N GLU A 103 13.35 10.45 7.94
CA GLU A 103 14.44 9.73 7.29
C GLU A 103 13.89 8.72 6.28
N LEU A 104 12.71 8.16 6.52
CA LEU A 104 12.10 7.11 5.71
C LEU A 104 10.59 7.32 5.53
N SER A 105 10.06 7.00 4.34
CA SER A 105 8.62 6.90 4.10
C SER A 105 8.26 5.51 3.58
N ILE A 106 7.39 4.81 4.32
CA ILE A 106 6.83 3.53 3.91
C ILE A 106 5.50 3.79 3.21
N LEU A 107 5.39 3.40 1.94
CA LEU A 107 4.19 3.57 1.13
C LEU A 107 3.44 2.23 1.05
N SER A 108 2.13 2.23 1.23
CA SER A 108 1.35 0.99 1.15
C SER A 108 -0.08 1.29 0.78
N CYS A 109 -0.84 0.27 0.40
CA CYS A 109 -2.28 0.32 0.30
C CYS A 109 -2.89 -1.04 0.66
N GLY A 110 -4.20 -1.07 0.83
CA GLY A 110 -4.91 -2.33 1.06
C GLY A 110 -4.43 -3.07 2.31
N SER A 111 -4.49 -4.39 2.19
CA SER A 111 -4.22 -5.31 3.28
C SER A 111 -2.81 -5.23 3.87
N GLU A 112 -1.85 -4.58 3.22
CA GLU A 112 -0.47 -4.52 3.70
C GLU A 112 -0.20 -3.34 4.64
N LEU A 113 -1.14 -2.39 4.80
CA LEU A 113 -0.94 -1.22 5.67
C LEU A 113 -0.66 -1.57 7.13
N HIS A 114 -1.25 -2.64 7.65
CA HIS A 114 -0.99 -3.08 9.03
C HIS A 114 0.48 -3.54 9.22
N LEU A 115 1.09 -4.15 8.21
CA LEU A 115 2.51 -4.53 8.23
C LEU A 115 3.39 -3.29 8.20
N ALA A 116 3.03 -2.29 7.39
CA ALA A 116 3.73 -1.01 7.32
C ALA A 116 3.72 -0.26 8.67
N LEU A 117 2.57 -0.24 9.36
CA LEU A 117 2.45 0.37 10.70
C LEU A 117 3.29 -0.36 11.76
N ALA A 118 3.31 -1.69 11.72
CA ALA A 118 4.16 -2.49 12.61
C ALA A 118 5.65 -2.21 12.34
N ALA A 119 6.05 -2.17 11.07
CA ALA A 119 7.42 -1.88 10.66
C ALA A 119 7.86 -0.47 11.07
N ARG A 120 7.00 0.55 10.87
CA ARG A 120 7.24 1.91 11.36
C ARG A 120 7.50 1.92 12.86
N SER A 121 6.71 1.20 13.64
CA SER A 121 6.85 1.19 15.10
C SER A 121 8.22 0.64 15.54
N ALA A 122 8.68 -0.43 14.89
CA ALA A 122 10.02 -0.99 15.14
C ALA A 122 11.14 -0.02 14.72
N LEU A 123 11.06 0.53 13.50
CA LEU A 123 12.07 1.46 12.96
C LEU A 123 12.15 2.77 13.78
N GLN A 124 11.01 3.27 14.27
CA GLN A 124 10.97 4.40 15.17
C GLN A 124 11.66 4.11 16.51
N ALA A 125 11.49 2.91 17.06
CA ALA A 125 12.17 2.49 18.29
C ALA A 125 13.70 2.37 18.11
N GLU A 126 14.15 2.14 16.87
CA GLU A 126 15.56 2.14 16.49
C GLU A 126 16.11 3.55 16.19
N GLY A 127 15.29 4.59 16.33
CA GLY A 127 15.69 5.97 16.06
C GLY A 127 15.75 6.33 14.57
N ILE A 128 14.99 5.64 13.72
CA ILE A 128 14.79 6.01 12.31
C ILE A 128 13.42 6.71 12.18
N PRO A 129 13.35 8.05 12.07
CA PRO A 129 12.11 8.78 11.86
C PRO A 129 11.40 8.28 10.59
N THR A 130 10.29 7.58 10.78
CA THR A 130 9.62 6.81 9.72
C THR A 130 8.15 7.18 9.62
N ALA A 131 7.70 7.58 8.44
CA ALA A 131 6.28 7.79 8.14
C ALA A 131 5.68 6.58 7.43
N VAL A 132 4.37 6.37 7.59
CA VAL A 132 3.55 5.46 6.78
C VAL A 132 2.55 6.30 5.99
N VAL A 133 2.55 6.11 4.68
CA VAL A 133 1.64 6.74 3.74
C VAL A 133 0.70 5.68 3.19
N SER A 134 -0.60 5.93 3.30
CA SER A 134 -1.62 5.15 2.59
C SER A 134 -1.84 5.76 1.20
N LEU A 135 -1.76 4.93 0.16
CA LEU A 135 -2.03 5.32 -1.24
C LEU A 135 -3.17 4.47 -1.83
N PRO A 136 -4.42 4.62 -1.33
CA PRO A 136 -5.54 3.81 -1.80
C PRO A 136 -5.85 4.02 -3.29
N CYS A 137 -5.61 5.21 -3.86
CA CYS A 137 -5.79 5.46 -5.29
C CYS A 137 -4.67 6.35 -5.87
N GLN A 138 -3.76 5.73 -6.60
CA GLN A 138 -2.61 6.42 -7.22
C GLN A 138 -3.03 7.47 -8.25
N LEU A 139 -4.06 7.22 -9.06
CA LEU A 139 -4.53 8.17 -10.08
C LEU A 139 -4.98 9.49 -9.44
N ILE A 140 -5.83 9.41 -8.42
CA ILE A 140 -6.33 10.60 -7.70
C ILE A 140 -5.19 11.30 -6.95
N PHE A 141 -4.24 10.54 -6.40
CA PHE A 141 -3.07 11.12 -5.75
C PHE A 141 -2.15 11.86 -6.72
N ASP A 142 -1.96 11.34 -7.93
CA ASP A 142 -1.13 11.97 -8.95
C ASP A 142 -1.73 13.26 -9.53
N GLN A 143 -3.05 13.44 -9.40
CA GLN A 143 -3.75 14.67 -9.78
C GLN A 143 -3.65 15.78 -8.72
N GLN A 144 -3.14 15.48 -7.52
CA GLN A 144 -2.95 16.51 -6.49
C GLN A 144 -1.78 17.44 -6.87
N ASP A 145 -1.80 18.66 -6.33
CA ASP A 145 -0.70 19.61 -6.53
C ASP A 145 0.64 19.09 -5.97
N ASP A 146 1.74 19.63 -6.49
CA ASP A 146 3.10 19.19 -6.13
C ASP A 146 3.43 19.44 -4.65
N GLU A 147 2.83 20.47 -4.04
CA GLU A 147 3.00 20.78 -2.63
C GLU A 147 2.42 19.64 -1.77
N TYR A 148 1.19 19.23 -2.04
CA TYR A 148 0.51 18.13 -1.36
C TYR A 148 1.25 16.82 -1.55
N ARG A 149 1.62 16.49 -2.80
CA ARG A 149 2.36 15.24 -3.10
C ARG A 149 3.71 15.20 -2.38
N SER A 150 4.43 16.33 -2.35
CA SER A 150 5.71 16.45 -1.65
C SER A 150 5.56 16.33 -0.13
N MET A 151 4.52 16.94 0.44
CA MET A 151 4.19 16.81 1.86
C MET A 151 3.86 15.35 2.23
N VAL A 152 3.04 14.67 1.43
CA VAL A 152 2.62 13.29 1.70
C VAL A 152 3.79 12.31 1.54
N LEU A 153 4.53 12.37 0.44
CA LEU A 153 5.66 11.47 0.18
C LEU A 153 6.90 11.78 1.03
N GLY A 154 6.99 12.99 1.58
CA GLY A 154 8.17 13.50 2.26
C GLY A 154 9.31 13.85 1.31
N ARG A 155 10.23 14.69 1.82
CA ARG A 155 11.43 15.15 1.09
C ARG A 155 12.51 14.06 0.97
N THR A 156 12.42 12.99 1.76
CA THR A 156 13.38 11.89 1.73
C THR A 156 13.28 11.06 0.44
N ARG A 157 14.45 10.68 -0.08
CA ARG A 157 14.59 9.68 -1.16
C ARG A 157 14.46 8.24 -0.64
N ALA A 158 14.60 8.03 0.66
CA ALA A 158 14.43 6.71 1.26
C ALA A 158 12.93 6.37 1.32
N ARG A 159 12.47 5.63 0.31
CA ARG A 159 11.08 5.21 0.21
C ARG A 159 11.02 3.70 0.06
N VAL A 160 10.17 3.06 0.83
CA VAL A 160 9.91 1.62 0.71
C VAL A 160 8.42 1.43 0.48
N ALA A 161 8.04 0.71 -0.57
CA ALA A 161 6.65 0.34 -0.78
C ALA A 161 6.42 -1.14 -0.48
N ILE A 162 5.24 -1.45 0.05
CA ILE A 162 4.78 -2.83 0.25
C ILE A 162 3.39 -3.00 -0.36
N GLU A 163 3.28 -4.00 -1.24
CA GLU A 163 2.02 -4.43 -1.81
C GLU A 163 2.15 -5.89 -2.21
N ALA A 164 1.13 -6.71 -1.90
CA ALA A 164 1.06 -8.08 -2.39
C ALA A 164 0.65 -8.10 -3.88
N ALA A 165 1.49 -7.53 -4.75
CA ALA A 165 1.36 -7.39 -6.19
C ALA A 165 2.74 -7.07 -6.79
N VAL A 166 2.85 -6.85 -8.11
CA VAL A 166 4.11 -6.46 -8.78
C VAL A 166 4.48 -4.98 -8.58
N GLN A 167 5.79 -4.70 -8.68
CA GLN A 167 6.40 -3.38 -8.40
C GLN A 167 6.03 -2.26 -9.37
N ALA A 168 5.76 -2.57 -10.64
CA ALA A 168 5.80 -1.57 -11.71
C ALA A 168 5.03 -0.26 -11.44
N SER A 169 3.85 -0.31 -10.80
CA SER A 169 3.08 0.91 -10.49
C SER A 169 3.66 1.78 -9.36
N TRP A 170 4.63 1.27 -8.60
CA TRP A 170 5.27 1.97 -7.47
C TRP A 170 6.56 2.69 -7.84
N ASP A 171 7.21 2.32 -8.96
CA ASP A 171 8.52 2.85 -9.34
C ASP A 171 8.55 4.39 -9.43
N LYS A 172 7.44 5.00 -9.88
CA LYS A 172 7.27 6.46 -9.94
C LYS A 172 7.38 7.16 -8.58
N TYR A 173 7.04 6.47 -7.48
CA TYR A 173 7.16 7.01 -6.12
C TYR A 173 8.49 6.63 -5.47
N LEU A 174 8.99 5.44 -5.77
CA LEU A 174 10.21 4.89 -5.18
C LEU A 174 11.49 5.54 -5.74
N GLY A 175 11.47 5.94 -7.02
CA GLY A 175 12.67 6.41 -7.71
C GLY A 175 13.77 5.34 -7.74
N LEU A 176 15.01 5.76 -7.99
CA LEU A 176 16.15 4.84 -8.14
C LEU A 176 16.66 4.28 -6.82
N ASP A 177 16.37 4.95 -5.70
CA ASP A 177 16.89 4.58 -4.38
C ASP A 177 15.90 3.84 -3.51
N GLY A 178 14.65 3.71 -3.96
CA GLY A 178 13.62 3.08 -3.19
C GLY A 178 13.82 1.57 -3.03
N GLY A 179 12.94 0.99 -2.23
CA GLY A 179 12.80 -0.44 -2.04
C GLY A 179 11.35 -0.88 -2.22
N PHE A 180 11.16 -2.14 -2.57
CA PHE A 180 9.84 -2.74 -2.68
C PHE A 180 9.82 -4.11 -1.99
N VAL A 181 8.71 -4.42 -1.32
CA VAL A 181 8.44 -5.71 -0.67
C VAL A 181 7.18 -6.30 -1.30
N ALA A 182 7.33 -7.43 -2.00
CA ALA A 182 6.31 -7.87 -2.96
C ALA A 182 6.49 -9.27 -3.52
N MET A 183 5.58 -9.61 -4.43
CA MET A 183 5.62 -10.81 -5.25
C MET A 183 6.42 -10.58 -6.53
N HIS A 184 7.32 -11.50 -6.88
CA HIS A 184 8.11 -11.48 -8.12
C HIS A 184 7.79 -12.63 -9.08
N THR A 185 6.91 -13.55 -8.68
CA THR A 185 6.48 -14.71 -9.48
C THR A 185 4.98 -14.88 -9.36
N PHE A 186 4.40 -15.79 -10.15
CA PHE A 186 3.05 -16.26 -9.91
C PHE A 186 2.89 -16.77 -8.48
N GLY A 187 1.64 -16.72 -8.01
CA GLY A 187 1.25 -17.15 -6.69
C GLY A 187 1.56 -18.61 -6.37
N ALA A 188 1.18 -19.05 -5.17
CA ALA A 188 1.41 -20.41 -4.72
C ALA A 188 0.12 -20.96 -4.08
N SER A 189 -0.09 -22.26 -4.24
CA SER A 189 -1.20 -22.94 -3.58
C SER A 189 -0.93 -23.07 -2.09
N GLY A 190 -1.82 -22.54 -1.25
CA GLY A 190 -1.66 -22.60 0.21
C GLY A 190 -2.67 -21.71 0.95
N LYS A 191 -2.57 -21.67 2.29
CA LYS A 191 -3.35 -20.75 3.11
C LYS A 191 -2.78 -19.33 2.99
N GLY A 192 -3.64 -18.31 2.92
CA GLY A 192 -3.21 -16.93 2.64
C GLY A 192 -2.05 -16.41 3.50
N THR A 193 -2.03 -16.69 4.81
CA THR A 193 -0.93 -16.27 5.71
C THR A 193 0.38 -17.01 5.46
N GLU A 194 0.33 -18.29 5.10
CA GLU A 194 1.50 -19.09 4.74
C GLU A 194 2.06 -18.63 3.40
N VAL A 195 1.19 -18.31 2.45
CA VAL A 195 1.63 -17.86 1.12
C VAL A 195 2.25 -16.47 1.18
N LEU A 196 1.68 -15.52 1.94
CA LEU A 196 2.32 -14.21 2.15
C LEU A 196 3.71 -14.33 2.78
N LYS A 197 3.90 -15.25 3.74
CA LYS A 197 5.22 -15.54 4.31
C LYS A 197 6.18 -16.13 3.28
N ASN A 198 5.71 -17.03 2.43
CA ASN A 198 6.53 -17.62 1.36
C ASN A 198 7.00 -16.58 0.33
N PHE A 199 6.20 -15.52 0.12
CA PHE A 199 6.57 -14.38 -0.72
C PHE A 199 7.28 -13.25 0.04
N ASP A 200 7.67 -13.48 1.30
CA ASP A 200 8.32 -12.52 2.17
C ASP A 200 7.55 -11.19 2.31
N ILE A 201 6.22 -11.23 2.25
CA ILE A 201 5.35 -10.09 2.50
C ILE A 201 5.04 -10.08 4.00
N THR A 202 6.02 -9.62 4.76
CA THR A 202 6.03 -9.64 6.22
C THR A 202 6.51 -8.31 6.80
N THR A 203 6.20 -8.04 8.07
CA THR A 203 6.75 -6.88 8.80
C THR A 203 8.27 -6.89 8.78
N ASP A 204 8.89 -8.06 9.00
CA ASP A 204 10.35 -8.20 9.04
C ASP A 204 11.00 -7.88 7.69
N ALA A 205 10.36 -8.27 6.59
CA ALA A 205 10.82 -7.92 5.25
C ALA A 205 10.78 -6.40 5.02
N VAL A 206 9.73 -5.71 5.46
CA VAL A 206 9.64 -4.24 5.39
C VAL A 206 10.75 -3.59 6.21
N ILE A 207 10.98 -4.05 7.43
CA ILE A 207 12.05 -3.54 8.31
C ILE A 207 13.42 -3.74 7.64
N ARG A 208 13.69 -4.96 7.18
CA ARG A 208 14.96 -5.31 6.52
C ARG A 208 15.19 -4.44 5.28
N ARG A 209 14.19 -4.35 4.40
CA ARG A 209 14.28 -3.53 3.18
C ARG A 209 14.47 -2.05 3.48
N SER A 210 13.79 -1.55 4.51
CA SER A 210 13.93 -0.18 4.99
C SER A 210 15.34 0.12 5.48
N ARG A 211 15.93 -0.76 6.28
CA ARG A 211 17.31 -0.62 6.75
C ARG A 211 18.31 -0.62 5.59
N GLU A 212 18.13 -1.51 4.60
CA GLU A 212 18.98 -1.56 3.40
C GLU A 212 18.95 -0.22 2.63
N VAL A 213 17.74 0.32 2.38
CA VAL A 213 17.56 1.59 1.65
C VAL A 213 18.18 2.76 2.41
N VAL A 214 17.90 2.89 3.70
CA VAL A 214 18.46 3.96 4.54
C VAL A 214 19.99 3.87 4.60
N ALA A 215 20.54 2.68 4.83
CA ALA A 215 21.99 2.48 4.89
C ALA A 215 22.69 2.82 3.57
N ARG A 216 22.09 2.44 2.42
CA ARG A 216 22.63 2.77 1.09
C ARG A 216 22.68 4.28 0.85
N LEU A 217 21.63 5.00 1.21
CA LEU A 217 21.58 6.45 1.05
C LEU A 217 22.55 7.18 1.98
N LYS A 218 22.69 6.73 3.24
CA LYS A 218 23.70 7.26 4.17
C LYS A 218 25.13 7.09 3.63
N LYS A 219 25.43 5.97 2.96
CA LYS A 219 26.73 5.74 2.30
C LYS A 219 26.97 6.62 1.07
N THR A 220 25.91 7.01 0.36
CA THR A 220 26.03 7.83 -0.86
C THR A 220 26.19 9.31 -0.52
N ALA A 221 25.71 9.73 0.66
CA ALA A 221 25.82 11.10 1.15
C ALA A 221 27.14 11.39 1.91
N ALA A 222 27.89 10.35 2.26
CA ALA A 222 29.19 10.43 2.93
C ALA A 222 30.33 10.43 1.90
#